data_AF-A0A089L8C8-F1
#
_entry.id   AF-A0A089L8C8-F1
#
_cell.length_a   1.000
_cell.length_b   1.000
_cell.length_c   1.000
_cell.angle_alpha   90.00
_cell.angle_beta   90.00
_cell.angle_gamma   90.00
#
_symmetry.space_group_name_H-M   'P 1'
#
loop_
_entity.id
_entity.type
_entity.pdbx_description
1 polymer ?
#
loop_
_entity_poly.entity_id
_entity_poly.type
_entity_poly.pdbx_seq_one_letter_code
_entity_poly.pdbx_strand_id
1 'polypeptide(L)'
;MYTCSCGIFGCGGFYIDVLYKKETVIWGTEQATFTKYIFTKDNIVRVAEGLINKLVELHQLLQEHELQAFHDIEAYKEKLAWFLNPVNNQLS
;
A
#
# COMPACT_ATOMS: atom_id res chain seq x y z
N MET A 1 -11.00 5.35 17.37
CA MET A 1 -11.09 4.51 16.16
C MET A 1 -9.93 3.52 16.26
N TYR A 2 -10.21 2.24 16.52
CA TYR A 2 -9.20 1.22 16.83
C TYR A 2 -8.89 0.39 15.59
N THR A 3 -7.61 0.24 15.26
CA THR A 3 -7.14 -0.88 14.44
C THR A 3 -5.86 -1.44 15.07
N CYS A 4 -6.05 -2.44 15.95
CA CYS A 4 -4.98 -3.37 16.31
C CYS A 4 -4.80 -4.35 15.15
N SER A 5 -3.66 -4.33 14.49
CA SER A 5 -3.18 -5.49 13.73
C SER A 5 -2.42 -6.39 14.70
N CYS A 6 -3.16 -7.12 15.54
CA CYS A 6 -2.54 -8.07 16.45
C CYS A 6 -2.21 -9.36 15.66
N GLY A 7 -0.97 -9.49 15.18
CA GLY A 7 -0.47 -10.70 14.51
C GLY A 7 1.07 -10.75 14.46
N ILE A 8 1.65 -11.85 14.96
CA ILE A 8 3.08 -12.29 15.01
C ILE A 8 4.15 -11.29 15.53
N PHE A 9 3.97 -9.98 15.40
CA PHE A 9 4.98 -8.94 15.72
C PHE A 9 4.62 -8.03 16.92
N GLY A 10 3.64 -8.43 17.74
CA GLY A 10 3.27 -7.71 18.95
C GLY A 10 2.27 -6.57 18.73
N CYS A 11 1.48 -6.30 19.76
CA CYS A 11 0.43 -5.29 19.77
C CYS A 11 1.05 -3.88 19.84
N GLY A 12 1.37 -3.30 18.69
CA GLY A 12 1.76 -1.90 18.57
C GLY A 12 0.95 -1.26 17.47
N GLY A 13 -0.09 -0.49 17.82
CA GLY A 13 -0.71 0.39 16.85
C GLY A 13 0.31 1.46 16.47
N PHE A 14 0.65 1.54 15.19
CA PHE A 14 1.55 2.58 14.68
C PHE A 14 0.70 3.69 14.07
N TYR A 15 0.85 4.91 14.60
CA TYR A 15 0.32 6.09 13.93
C TYR A 15 1.25 6.40 12.77
N ILE A 16 0.75 6.25 11.55
CA ILE A 16 1.44 6.63 10.33
C ILE A 16 0.79 7.92 9.82
N ASP A 17 1.53 9.01 9.85
CA ASP A 17 1.18 10.23 9.13
C ASP A 17 1.76 10.16 7.71
N VAL A 18 0.93 10.42 6.71
CA VAL A 18 1.29 10.29 5.29
C VAL A 18 1.13 11.64 4.62
N LEU A 19 2.26 12.24 4.23
CA LEU A 19 2.30 13.49 3.49
C LEU A 19 2.65 13.23 2.02
N TYR A 20 1.76 13.63 1.12
CA TYR A 20 2.01 13.57 -0.32
C TYR A 20 2.63 14.88 -0.78
N LYS A 21 3.76 14.80 -1.47
CA LYS A 21 4.37 15.92 -2.19
C LYS A 21 4.34 15.64 -3.68
N LYS A 22 4.80 16.61 -4.48
CA LYS A 22 4.85 16.48 -5.94
C LYS A 22 5.48 15.16 -6.40
N GLU A 23 6.71 14.88 -5.97
CA GLU A 23 7.51 13.71 -6.42
C GLU A 23 7.73 12.65 -5.34
N THR A 24 7.36 12.95 -4.09
CA THR A 24 7.69 12.09 -2.93
C THR A 24 6.49 11.88 -2.03
N VAL A 25 6.46 10.74 -1.35
CA VAL A 25 5.54 10.44 -0.25
C VAL A 25 6.37 10.24 1.01
N ILE A 26 5.96 10.89 2.09
CA ILE A 26 6.65 10.87 3.38
C ILE A 26 5.77 10.17 4.39
N TRP A 27 6.31 9.14 5.05
CA TRP A 27 5.65 8.45 6.15
C TRP A 27 6.35 8.82 7.46
N GLY A 28 5.65 9.51 8.35
CA GLY A 28 6.07 9.72 9.73
C GLY A 28 5.44 8.64 10.60
N THR A 29 6.25 7.97 11.43
CA THR A 29 5.72 6.98 12.39
C THR A 29 6.04 7.41 13.81
N GLU A 30 5.02 7.51 14.64
CA GLU A 30 5.17 7.74 16.09
C GLU A 30 5.18 6.39 16.82
N GLN A 31 6.37 5.97 17.22
CA GLN A 31 6.60 4.91 18.23
C GLN A 31 7.32 5.55 19.43
N ALA A 32 8.21 4.82 20.12
CA ALA A 32 9.09 5.37 21.15
C ALA A 32 10.05 6.46 20.60
N THR A 33 10.32 6.45 19.30
CA THR A 33 11.07 7.49 18.58
C THR A 33 10.35 7.84 17.28
N PHE A 34 10.38 9.12 16.91
CA PHE A 34 9.82 9.57 15.63
C PHE A 34 10.74 9.13 14.49
N THR A 35 10.23 8.30 13.58
CA THR A 35 10.95 7.86 12.39
C THR A 35 10.27 8.38 11.13
N LYS A 36 11.08 8.84 10.16
CA LYS A 36 10.60 9.39 8.89
C LYS A 36 11.15 8.58 7.72
N TYR A 37 10.24 8.06 6.90
CA TYR A 37 10.56 7.38 5.65
C TYR A 37 10.17 8.27 4.47
N ILE A 38 11.02 8.31 3.44
CA ILE A 38 10.79 9.11 2.24
C ILE A 38 10.88 8.19 1.04
N PHE A 39 9.81 8.16 0.26
CA PHE A 39 9.69 7.35 -0.95
C PHE A 39 9.50 8.28 -2.14
N THR A 40 10.09 7.96 -3.28
CA THR A 40 9.70 8.59 -4.55
C THR A 40 8.37 7.98 -5.01
N LYS A 41 7.53 8.78 -5.67
CA LYS A 41 6.28 8.28 -6.25
C LYS A 41 6.53 7.17 -7.26
N ASP A 42 7.54 7.34 -8.11
CA ASP A 42 7.93 6.31 -9.09
C ASP A 42 8.28 4.98 -8.43
N ASN A 43 8.99 5.00 -7.30
CA ASN A 43 9.29 3.77 -6.56
C ASN A 43 8.02 3.12 -6.01
N ILE A 44 7.07 3.90 -5.48
CA ILE A 44 5.79 3.39 -5.00
C ILE A 44 4.99 2.76 -6.15
N VAL A 45 4.90 3.45 -7.29
CA VAL A 45 4.19 2.97 -8.48
C VAL A 45 4.80 1.66 -8.96
N ARG A 46 6.11 1.61 -9.15
CA ARG A 46 6.81 0.40 -9.60
C ARG A 46 6.58 -0.80 -8.67
N VAL A 47 6.61 -0.57 -7.35
CA VAL A 47 6.35 -1.65 -6.37
C VAL A 47 4.88 -2.08 -6.40
N ALA A 48 3.95 -1.15 -6.53
CA ALA A 48 2.52 -1.44 -6.60
C ALA A 48 2.16 -2.23 -7.87
N GLU A 49 2.66 -1.81 -9.03
CA GLU A 49 2.49 -2.53 -10.30
C GLU A 49 3.08 -3.94 -10.23
N GLY A 50 4.30 -4.08 -9.68
CA GLY A 50 4.93 -5.37 -9.47
C GLY A 50 4.13 -6.30 -8.55
N LEU A 51 3.53 -5.75 -7.49
CA LEU A 51 2.65 -6.50 -6.59
C LEU A 51 1.37 -6.94 -7.31
N ILE A 52 0.70 -6.04 -8.05
CA ILE A 52 -0.51 -6.36 -8.81
C ILE A 52 -0.23 -7.47 -9.81
N ASN A 53 0.87 -7.41 -10.55
CA ASN A 53 1.25 -8.44 -11.52
C ASN A 53 1.42 -9.80 -10.85
N LYS A 54 2.13 -9.85 -9.71
CA LYS A 54 2.29 -11.10 -8.94
C LYS A 54 0.97 -11.64 -8.40
N LEU A 55 0.04 -10.76 -7.99
CA LEU A 55 -1.28 -11.17 -7.54
C LEU A 55 -2.12 -11.74 -8.69
N VAL A 56 -2.00 -11.17 -9.90
CA VAL A 56 -2.63 -11.71 -11.12
C VAL A 56 -2.06 -13.09 -11.47
N GLU A 57 -0.74 -13.24 -11.46
CA GLU A 57 -0.08 -14.54 -11.68
C GLU A 57 -0.54 -15.60 -10.67
N LEU A 58 -0.58 -15.23 -9.38
CA LEU A 58 -1.07 -16.12 -8.33
C LEU A 58 -2.55 -16.46 -8.51
N HIS A 59 -3.38 -15.50 -8.89
CA HIS A 59 -4.81 -15.74 -9.13
C HIS A 59 -5.03 -16.75 -10.25
N GLN A 60 -4.28 -16.62 -11.35
CA GLN A 60 -4.34 -17.58 -12.45
C GLN A 60 -3.92 -18.98 -11.99
N LEU A 61 -2.82 -19.09 -11.25
CA LEU A 61 -2.36 -20.39 -10.72
C LEU A 61 -3.38 -21.03 -9.78
N LEU A 62 -4.06 -20.23 -8.94
CA LEU A 62 -5.13 -20.74 -8.09
C LEU A 62 -6.32 -21.26 -8.93
N GLN A 63 -6.73 -20.53 -9.97
CA GLN A 63 -7.79 -20.97 -10.89
C GLN A 63 -7.45 -22.26 -11.63
N GLU A 64 -6.21 -22.39 -12.13
CA GLU A 64 -5.72 -23.61 -12.81
C GLU A 64 -5.78 -24.85 -11.92
N HIS A 65 -5.69 -24.67 -10.60
CA HIS A 65 -5.78 -25.73 -9.61
C HIS A 65 -7.14 -25.82 -8.89
N GLU A 66 -8.18 -25.15 -9.42
CA GLU A 66 -9.54 -25.11 -8.84
C GLU A 66 -9.58 -24.60 -7.38
N LEU A 67 -8.59 -23.80 -6.99
CA LEU A 67 -8.49 -23.18 -5.68
C LEU A 67 -9.21 -21.84 -5.67
N GLN A 68 -9.91 -21.55 -4.57
CA GLN A 68 -10.54 -20.24 -4.39
C GLN A 68 -9.48 -19.15 -4.24
N ALA A 69 -9.59 -18.11 -5.06
CA ALA A 69 -8.79 -16.91 -4.93
C ALA A 69 -9.52 -15.86 -4.08
N PHE A 70 -8.81 -15.26 -3.13
CA PHE A 70 -9.36 -14.28 -2.18
C PHE A 70 -8.78 -12.86 -2.35
N HIS A 71 -7.98 -12.63 -3.38
CA HIS A 71 -7.31 -11.34 -3.59
C HIS A 71 -8.18 -10.39 -4.43
N ASP A 72 -8.56 -9.25 -3.85
CA ASP A 72 -9.28 -8.18 -4.55
C ASP A 72 -8.31 -7.34 -5.39
N ILE A 73 -7.89 -7.90 -6.53
CA ILE A 73 -6.95 -7.27 -7.46
C ILE A 73 -7.50 -5.92 -7.97
N GLU A 74 -8.81 -5.81 -8.17
CA GLU A 74 -9.44 -4.59 -8.65
C GLU A 74 -9.34 -3.46 -7.63
N ALA A 75 -9.54 -3.73 -6.34
CA ALA A 75 -9.30 -2.74 -5.29
C ALA A 75 -7.85 -2.21 -5.27
N TYR A 76 -6.85 -3.05 -5.59
CA TYR A 76 -5.47 -2.57 -5.71
C TYR A 76 -5.27 -1.69 -6.96
N LYS A 77 -5.86 -2.06 -8.10
CA LYS A 77 -5.81 -1.26 -9.33
C LYS A 77 -6.48 0.10 -9.14
N GLU A 78 -7.65 0.13 -8.51
CA GLU A 78 -8.38 1.37 -8.21
C GLU A 78 -7.56 2.30 -7.31
N LYS A 79 -6.92 1.76 -6.27
CA LYS A 79 -6.04 2.54 -5.38
C LYS A 79 -4.82 3.09 -6.12
N LEU A 80 -4.21 2.31 -7.02
CA LEU A 80 -3.09 2.79 -7.84
C LEU A 80 -3.55 3.90 -8.80
N ALA A 81 -4.70 3.74 -9.45
CA ALA A 81 -5.28 4.77 -10.31
C ALA A 81 -5.58 6.06 -9.53
N TRP A 82 -6.12 5.93 -8.31
CA TRP A 82 -6.34 7.06 -7.42
C TRP A 82 -5.03 7.78 -7.06
N PHE A 83 -3.95 7.04 -6.77
CA PHE A 83 -2.64 7.58 -6.42
C PHE A 83 -1.98 8.34 -7.58
N LEU A 84 -2.13 7.81 -8.80
CA LEU A 84 -1.60 8.41 -10.02
C LEU A 84 -2.36 9.67 -10.44
N ASN A 85 -3.57 9.88 -9.94
CA ASN A 85 -4.38 11.05 -10.31
C ASN A 85 -3.74 12.35 -9.78
N PRO A 86 -3.37 13.30 -10.66
CA PRO A 86 -2.70 14.53 -10.27
C PRO A 86 -3.57 15.45 -9.39
N VAL A 87 -4.90 15.35 -9.46
CA VAL A 87 -5.83 16.15 -8.64
C VAL A 87 -5.76 15.75 -7.17
N ASN A 88 -5.60 14.46 -6.88
CA ASN A 88 -5.50 13.94 -5.51
C ASN A 88 -4.16 14.31 -4.83
N ASN A 89 -3.19 14.76 -5.63
CA ASN A 89 -1.84 15.10 -5.20
C ASN A 89 -1.65 16.60 -4.89
N GLN A 90 -2.73 17.40 -4.94
CA GLN A 90 -2.71 18.85 -4.67
C GLN A 90 -3.44 19.25 -3.38
N LEU A 91 -4.05 18.30 -2.65
CA LEU A 91 -4.90 18.57 -1.49
C LEU A 91 -4.23 18.28 -0.12
N SER A 92 -2.92 18.04 -0.09
CA SER A 92 -2.14 17.73 1.13
C SER A 92 -0.91 18.60 1.27
#